data_AF-V9F1Q7-F1
#
_entry.id   AF-V9F1Q7-F1
#
_cell.length_a   1.000
_cell.length_b   1.000
_cell.length_c   1.000
_cell.angle_alpha   90.00
_cell.angle_beta   90.00
_cell.angle_gamma   90.00
#
_symmetry.space_group_name_H-M   'P 1'
#
loop_
_entity.id
_entity.type
_entity.pdbx_description
1 polymer ?
#
loop_
_entity_poly.entity_id
_entity_poly.type
_entity_poly.pdbx_seq_one_letter_code
_entity_poly.pdbx_strand_id
1 'polypeptide(L)'
;MSCVASDSLQARLRRGEVPCRGVNLGGWLVAEHWMTWDSCLWHGVPDAIKNQGEFATMKFLGHEEGDRRFDEHRRSWITEYDIAEMKRFGLNTVRVPVGYWIMGFDPTDFPNKQEWTVFAPHSLRYLDELVNHWCVKYDMAVIVDIHAAKGSQNGRDHSAAVDSGVKYWGQYPENVDNTVYLAKFLASRYRFCPSFLGIGLLNEPEHPTEQHVLRAYYERAYSEIRATGNDCVLTVAPLLTEQSPPFMEDFMRYPKYFNVWHEWHPYFIWGYEGQNREQVLQAVRRYGDQISSWSGNWLLIDEWSLGAQGCAFPSEDRYGLQQFASAQLEAFSKAHSGWIFWSWRHSDDGHNRPTGWSMRQLLRDGVMRLYDV
;
A
#
# COMPACT_ATOMS: atom_id res chain seq x y z
N MET A 1 -4.91 -29.97 2.51
CA MET A 1 -5.59 -28.97 3.35
C MET A 1 -4.69 -28.65 4.51
N SER A 2 -3.89 -27.58 4.42
CA SER A 2 -3.16 -27.07 5.58
C SER A 2 -4.09 -26.09 6.26
N CYS A 3 -4.69 -26.50 7.38
CA CYS A 3 -5.35 -25.57 8.28
C CYS A 3 -4.25 -24.62 8.78
N VAL A 4 -4.41 -23.31 8.59
CA VAL A 4 -3.53 -22.32 9.23
C VAL A 4 -3.47 -22.68 10.71
N ALA A 5 -2.29 -22.97 11.24
CA ALA A 5 -2.13 -23.37 12.63
C ALA A 5 -2.79 -22.31 13.52
N SER A 6 -3.51 -22.72 14.57
CA SER A 6 -4.26 -21.80 15.45
C SER A 6 -3.41 -20.66 16.01
N ASP A 7 -2.10 -20.88 16.11
CA ASP A 7 -1.13 -19.97 16.72
C ASP A 7 -0.22 -19.28 15.67
N SER A 8 -0.55 -19.36 14.38
CA SER A 8 0.22 -18.66 13.34
C SER A 8 0.17 -17.13 13.54
N LEU A 9 1.18 -16.42 13.05
CA LEU A 9 1.20 -14.96 13.06
C LEU A 9 -0.09 -14.35 12.49
N GLN A 10 -0.57 -14.87 11.36
CA GLN A 10 -1.77 -14.38 10.68
C GLN A 10 -3.02 -14.62 11.53
N ALA A 11 -3.12 -15.76 12.22
CA ALA A 11 -4.23 -16.04 13.12
C ALA A 11 -4.21 -15.08 14.31
N ARG A 12 -3.04 -14.79 14.88
CA ARG A 12 -2.85 -13.82 15.98
C ARG A 12 -3.18 -12.38 15.54
N LEU A 13 -2.76 -11.97 14.34
CA LEU A 13 -3.10 -10.67 13.73
C LEU A 13 -4.61 -10.53 13.53
N ARG A 14 -5.28 -11.56 12.95
CA ARG A 14 -6.74 -11.58 12.76
C ARG A 14 -7.52 -11.51 14.07
N ARG A 15 -6.99 -12.08 15.15
CA ARG A 15 -7.58 -12.02 16.50
C ARG A 15 -7.19 -10.79 17.30
N GLY A 16 -6.31 -9.93 16.78
CA GLY A 16 -5.88 -8.71 17.47
C GLY A 16 -4.94 -8.97 18.64
N GLU A 17 -4.37 -10.16 18.74
CA GLU A 17 -3.42 -10.53 19.79
C GLU A 17 -2.04 -9.88 19.58
N VAL A 18 -1.74 -9.55 18.31
CA VAL A 18 -0.59 -8.74 17.92
C VAL A 18 -1.03 -7.75 16.84
N PRO A 19 -0.50 -6.52 16.83
CA PRO A 19 -0.75 -5.57 15.76
C PRO A 19 0.20 -5.77 14.57
N CYS A 20 -0.17 -5.26 13.41
CA CYS A 20 0.74 -5.07 12.30
C CYS A 20 1.85 -4.10 12.72
N ARG A 21 3.10 -4.49 12.52
CA ARG A 21 4.29 -3.64 12.54
C ARG A 21 4.99 -3.89 11.22
N GLY A 22 4.59 -3.12 10.21
CA GLY A 22 4.88 -3.47 8.84
C GLY A 22 5.54 -2.39 8.02
N VAL A 23 5.83 -2.74 6.77
CA VAL A 23 6.37 -1.83 5.77
C VAL A 23 5.78 -2.12 4.39
N ASN A 24 5.61 -1.07 3.58
CA ASN A 24 5.17 -1.16 2.20
C ASN A 24 6.33 -1.56 1.28
N LEU A 25 6.02 -2.35 0.26
CA LEU A 25 6.92 -2.70 -0.84
C LEU A 25 6.68 -1.77 -2.05
N GLY A 26 6.68 -0.45 -1.78
CA GLY A 26 6.41 0.60 -2.77
C GLY A 26 7.42 0.61 -3.92
N GLY A 27 6.97 1.10 -5.07
CA GLY A 27 7.79 1.17 -6.28
C GLY A 27 8.16 -0.18 -6.91
N TRP A 28 7.65 -1.32 -6.40
CA TRP A 28 8.03 -2.65 -6.87
C TRP A 28 7.16 -3.18 -8.01
N LEU A 29 5.91 -3.58 -7.71
CA LEU A 29 4.97 -4.13 -8.70
C LEU A 29 4.03 -3.07 -9.28
N VAL A 30 4.07 -1.86 -8.72
CA VAL A 30 3.57 -0.62 -9.29
C VAL A 30 4.72 0.38 -9.22
N ALA A 31 5.18 0.88 -10.36
CA ALA A 31 6.36 1.72 -10.44
C ALA A 31 6.06 3.21 -10.22
N GLU A 32 6.88 3.85 -9.40
CA GLU A 32 6.82 5.29 -9.11
C GLU A 32 8.21 5.90 -9.30
N HIS A 33 8.31 6.90 -10.18
CA HIS A 33 9.60 7.48 -10.55
C HIS A 33 10.29 8.18 -9.38
N TRP A 34 9.54 8.92 -8.56
CA TRP A 34 10.13 9.66 -7.43
C TRP A 34 10.82 8.72 -6.43
N MET A 35 10.29 7.51 -6.24
CA MET A 35 10.80 6.52 -5.29
C MET A 35 11.96 5.69 -5.84
N THR A 36 11.94 5.44 -7.14
CA THR A 36 12.83 4.52 -7.84
C THR A 36 13.70 5.23 -8.89
N TRP A 37 14.02 6.51 -8.68
CA TRP A 37 14.57 7.40 -9.72
C TRP A 37 15.86 6.90 -10.39
N ASP A 38 16.62 6.02 -9.72
CA ASP A 38 17.85 5.40 -10.23
C ASP A 38 17.62 4.08 -11.00
N SER A 39 16.37 3.63 -11.09
CA SER A 39 16.00 2.38 -11.77
C SER A 39 16.13 2.48 -13.29
N CYS A 40 16.48 1.35 -13.90
CA CYS A 40 16.56 1.19 -15.36
C CYS A 40 15.26 1.55 -16.10
N LEU A 41 14.11 1.50 -15.41
CA LEU A 41 12.80 1.90 -15.93
C LEU A 41 12.83 3.30 -16.54
N TRP A 42 13.58 4.21 -15.94
CA TRP A 42 13.50 5.64 -16.22
C TRP A 42 14.59 6.14 -17.16
N HIS A 43 15.56 5.29 -17.52
CA HIS A 43 16.70 5.67 -18.35
C HIS A 43 16.27 6.14 -19.75
N GLY A 44 16.54 7.40 -20.07
CA GLY A 44 16.17 7.99 -21.36
C GLY A 44 14.66 8.27 -21.53
N VAL A 45 13.86 8.06 -20.48
CA VAL A 45 12.44 8.45 -20.47
C VAL A 45 12.35 9.92 -20.05
N PRO A 46 11.73 10.81 -20.85
CA PRO A 46 11.57 12.22 -20.49
C PRO A 46 10.84 12.40 -19.15
N ASP A 47 11.25 13.38 -18.34
CA ASP A 47 10.63 13.69 -17.04
C ASP A 47 9.11 13.85 -17.15
N ALA A 48 8.63 14.51 -18.20
CA ALA A 48 7.21 14.69 -18.47
C ALA A 48 6.43 13.38 -18.66
N ILE A 49 7.10 12.28 -18.98
CA ILE A 49 6.50 10.94 -19.19
C ILE A 49 6.66 10.08 -17.93
N LYS A 50 7.88 9.95 -17.39
CA LYS A 50 8.11 9.09 -16.22
C LYS A 50 7.39 9.57 -14.95
N ASN A 51 7.15 10.88 -14.83
CA ASN A 51 6.35 11.44 -13.74
C ASN A 51 4.82 11.19 -13.89
N GLN A 52 4.38 10.56 -14.99
CA GLN A 52 2.99 10.10 -15.15
C GLN A 52 2.79 8.63 -14.75
N GLY A 53 3.86 7.94 -14.33
CA GLY A 53 3.80 6.57 -13.81
C GLY A 53 3.97 5.46 -14.85
N GLU A 54 3.63 4.24 -14.43
CA GLU A 54 3.93 3.00 -15.16
C GLU A 54 3.28 2.93 -16.55
N PHE A 55 2.02 3.37 -16.69
CA PHE A 55 1.30 3.32 -17.97
C PHE A 55 1.99 4.16 -19.06
N ALA A 56 2.25 5.44 -18.77
CA ALA A 56 2.88 6.36 -19.71
C ALA A 56 4.31 5.90 -20.07
N THR A 57 5.04 5.38 -19.09
CA THR A 57 6.40 4.86 -19.27
C THR A 57 6.43 3.64 -20.16
N MET A 58 5.54 2.67 -19.94
CA MET A 58 5.42 1.50 -20.81
C MET A 58 5.01 1.87 -22.22
N LYS A 59 4.07 2.81 -22.39
CA LYS A 59 3.65 3.32 -23.70
C LYS A 59 4.81 3.98 -24.47
N PHE A 60 5.71 4.66 -23.76
CA PHE A 60 6.89 5.28 -24.36
C PHE A 60 7.97 4.25 -24.74
N LEU A 61 8.25 3.29 -23.86
CA LEU A 61 9.29 2.28 -24.08
C LEU A 61 8.88 1.23 -25.12
N GLY A 62 7.59 0.88 -25.18
CA GLY A 62 7.11 -0.29 -25.92
C GLY A 62 7.54 -1.62 -25.29
N HIS A 63 6.98 -2.73 -25.74
CA HIS A 63 7.22 -4.04 -25.12
C HIS A 63 8.66 -4.56 -25.24
N GLU A 64 9.36 -4.27 -26.36
CA GLU A 64 10.72 -4.78 -26.57
C GLU A 64 11.67 -4.36 -25.44
N GLU A 65 11.65 -3.08 -25.07
CA GLU A 65 12.53 -2.55 -24.02
C GLU A 65 11.82 -2.47 -22.66
N GLY A 66 10.53 -2.15 -22.65
CA GLY A 66 9.72 -2.05 -21.44
C GLY A 66 9.66 -3.36 -20.67
N ASP A 67 9.32 -4.46 -21.32
CA ASP A 67 9.19 -5.77 -20.65
C ASP A 67 10.52 -6.20 -20.02
N ARG A 68 11.63 -5.98 -20.73
CA ARG A 68 12.98 -6.29 -20.25
C ARG A 68 13.34 -5.49 -19.00
N ARG A 69 13.12 -4.17 -19.02
CA ARG A 69 13.43 -3.27 -17.89
C ARG A 69 12.55 -3.52 -16.68
N PHE A 70 11.25 -3.72 -16.88
CA PHE A 70 10.35 -4.07 -15.78
C PHE A 70 10.69 -5.42 -15.17
N ASP A 71 11.15 -6.38 -15.97
CA ASP A 71 11.64 -7.64 -15.41
C ASP A 71 12.90 -7.44 -14.57
N GLU A 72 13.87 -6.69 -15.09
CA GLU A 72 15.13 -6.37 -14.40
C GLU A 72 14.89 -5.64 -13.08
N HIS A 73 14.02 -4.63 -13.09
CA HIS A 73 13.59 -3.89 -11.90
C HIS A 73 12.91 -4.81 -10.87
N ARG A 74 11.91 -5.59 -11.28
CA ARG A 74 11.16 -6.47 -10.36
C ARG A 74 12.05 -7.56 -9.75
N ARG A 75 13.12 -8.01 -10.41
CA ARG A 75 14.10 -8.97 -9.85
C ARG A 75 15.04 -8.38 -8.80
N SER A 76 15.28 -7.07 -8.84
CA SER A 76 16.40 -6.44 -8.12
C SER A 76 15.97 -5.40 -7.08
N TRP A 77 14.76 -4.83 -7.21
CA TRP A 77 14.28 -3.79 -6.30
C TRP A 77 13.99 -4.32 -4.90
N ILE A 78 13.17 -5.37 -4.82
CA ILE A 78 12.85 -6.15 -3.62
C ILE A 78 13.26 -7.60 -3.86
N THR A 79 13.98 -8.17 -2.90
CA THR A 79 14.49 -9.54 -2.95
C THR A 79 14.17 -10.29 -1.66
N GLU A 80 14.42 -11.60 -1.63
CA GLU A 80 14.32 -12.38 -0.39
C GLU A 80 15.18 -11.78 0.74
N TYR A 81 16.34 -11.21 0.41
CA TYR A 81 17.22 -10.56 1.39
C TYR A 81 16.51 -9.43 2.15
N ASP A 82 15.71 -8.63 1.44
CA ASP A 82 14.93 -7.55 2.04
C ASP A 82 13.92 -8.09 3.06
N ILE A 83 13.22 -9.18 2.73
CA ILE A 83 12.25 -9.82 3.65
C ILE A 83 12.95 -10.37 4.89
N ALA A 84 14.11 -10.99 4.72
CA ALA A 84 14.92 -11.48 5.84
C ALA A 84 15.38 -10.32 6.75
N GLU A 85 15.78 -9.19 6.17
CA GLU A 85 16.21 -8.01 6.90
C GLU A 85 15.06 -7.34 7.65
N MET A 86 13.88 -7.20 7.03
CA MET A 86 12.66 -6.72 7.68
C MET A 86 12.36 -7.52 8.96
N LYS A 87 12.39 -8.86 8.86
CA LYS A 87 12.17 -9.75 10.01
C LYS A 87 13.22 -9.55 11.10
N ARG A 88 14.49 -9.36 10.74
CA ARG A 88 15.59 -9.09 11.70
C ARG A 88 15.41 -7.78 12.45
N PHE A 89 14.78 -6.78 11.86
CA PHE A 89 14.42 -5.53 12.54
C PHE A 89 13.15 -5.64 13.40
N GLY A 90 12.48 -6.79 13.41
CA GLY A 90 11.27 -7.03 14.21
C GLY A 90 9.96 -6.69 13.50
N LEU A 91 9.99 -6.44 12.19
CA LEU A 91 8.76 -6.30 11.40
C LEU A 91 8.07 -7.66 11.27
N ASN A 92 6.75 -7.61 11.12
CA ASN A 92 5.90 -8.80 11.01
C ASN A 92 4.97 -8.80 9.79
N THR A 93 4.81 -7.66 9.12
CA THR A 93 3.83 -7.52 8.02
C THR A 93 4.46 -6.76 6.85
N VAL A 94 4.14 -7.15 5.62
CA VAL A 94 4.39 -6.37 4.41
C VAL A 94 3.07 -6.06 3.69
N ARG A 95 2.95 -4.84 3.17
CA ARG A 95 1.89 -4.45 2.23
C ARG A 95 2.53 -4.32 0.84
N VAL A 96 1.96 -4.99 -0.16
CA VAL A 96 2.49 -5.01 -1.52
C VAL A 96 1.48 -4.40 -2.50
N PRO A 97 1.76 -3.19 -3.02
CA PRO A 97 0.99 -2.55 -4.08
C PRO A 97 0.96 -3.39 -5.35
N VAL A 98 -0.23 -3.60 -5.92
CA VAL A 98 -0.42 -4.24 -7.23
C VAL A 98 -1.42 -3.46 -8.10
N GLY A 99 -1.21 -3.48 -9.40
CA GLY A 99 -2.15 -2.93 -10.37
C GLY A 99 -3.01 -4.00 -11.05
N TYR A 100 -4.15 -3.60 -11.58
CA TYR A 100 -5.12 -4.50 -12.22
C TYR A 100 -4.54 -5.35 -13.36
N TRP A 101 -3.51 -4.84 -14.05
CA TRP A 101 -2.79 -5.55 -15.11
C TRP A 101 -2.09 -6.83 -14.63
N ILE A 102 -1.91 -7.02 -13.32
CA ILE A 102 -1.31 -8.23 -12.74
C ILE A 102 -2.06 -9.51 -13.12
N MET A 103 -3.35 -9.43 -13.44
CA MET A 103 -4.14 -10.58 -13.90
C MET A 103 -3.66 -11.10 -15.26
N GLY A 104 -3.07 -10.25 -16.09
CA GLY A 104 -2.68 -10.58 -17.46
C GLY A 104 -3.86 -10.75 -18.43
N PHE A 105 -5.06 -10.31 -18.03
CA PHE A 105 -6.25 -10.21 -18.85
C PHE A 105 -7.27 -9.29 -18.16
N ASP A 106 -8.31 -8.87 -18.89
CA ASP A 106 -9.43 -8.10 -18.35
C ASP A 106 -10.78 -8.71 -18.76
N PRO A 107 -11.52 -9.33 -17.82
CA PRO A 107 -12.79 -9.99 -18.13
C PRO A 107 -13.96 -9.00 -18.31
N THR A 108 -13.77 -7.71 -18.06
CA THR A 108 -14.80 -6.66 -18.14
C THR A 108 -14.46 -5.62 -19.21
N ASP A 109 -13.53 -5.93 -20.11
CA ASP A 109 -13.15 -5.06 -21.22
C ASP A 109 -14.17 -5.10 -22.38
N PHE A 110 -15.42 -4.76 -22.09
CA PHE A 110 -16.50 -4.70 -23.10
C PHE A 110 -16.19 -3.73 -24.26
N PRO A 111 -15.52 -2.58 -24.03
CA PRO A 111 -15.11 -1.71 -25.13
C PRO A 111 -13.90 -2.24 -25.92
N ASN A 112 -13.31 -3.37 -25.51
CA ASN A 112 -12.16 -4.04 -26.13
C ASN A 112 -10.96 -3.09 -26.33
N LYS A 113 -10.66 -2.28 -25.31
CA LYS A 113 -9.52 -1.34 -25.35
C LYS A 113 -8.19 -2.03 -25.11
N GLN A 114 -8.20 -3.15 -24.40
CA GLN A 114 -7.05 -3.93 -24.01
C GLN A 114 -5.98 -3.11 -23.27
N GLU A 115 -6.40 -2.15 -22.41
CA GLU A 115 -5.48 -1.25 -21.69
C GLU A 115 -4.45 -2.02 -20.84
N TRP A 116 -4.83 -3.18 -20.30
CA TRP A 116 -3.93 -4.06 -19.54
C TRP A 116 -2.74 -4.56 -20.37
N THR A 117 -2.86 -4.63 -21.70
CA THR A 117 -1.74 -5.08 -22.56
C THR A 117 -0.65 -4.05 -22.69
N VAL A 118 -0.89 -2.78 -22.32
CA VAL A 118 0.17 -1.75 -22.34
C VAL A 118 1.25 -2.07 -21.30
N PHE A 119 0.89 -2.71 -20.19
CA PHE A 119 1.78 -2.96 -19.07
C PHE A 119 2.73 -4.13 -19.31
N ALA A 120 3.91 -4.07 -18.69
CA ALA A 120 4.87 -5.17 -18.75
C ALA A 120 4.29 -6.42 -18.05
N PRO A 121 4.30 -7.59 -18.70
CA PRO A 121 3.66 -8.80 -18.21
C PRO A 121 4.43 -9.42 -17.03
N HIS A 122 3.90 -10.53 -16.50
CA HIS A 122 4.56 -11.41 -15.54
C HIS A 122 4.84 -10.83 -14.14
N SER A 123 4.25 -9.70 -13.74
CA SER A 123 4.36 -9.21 -12.35
C SER A 123 3.82 -10.20 -11.32
N LEU A 124 2.81 -11.01 -11.69
CA LEU A 124 2.21 -12.01 -10.80
C LEU A 124 3.21 -13.03 -10.25
N ARG A 125 4.24 -13.43 -11.01
CA ARG A 125 5.24 -14.39 -10.53
C ARG A 125 6.06 -13.85 -9.36
N TYR A 126 6.30 -12.54 -9.31
CA TYR A 126 7.03 -11.89 -8.22
C TYR A 126 6.17 -11.82 -6.96
N LEU A 127 4.87 -11.57 -7.13
CA LEU A 127 3.92 -11.67 -6.03
C LEU A 127 3.82 -13.11 -5.51
N ASP A 128 3.83 -14.11 -6.39
CA ASP A 128 3.86 -15.52 -6.00
C ASP A 128 5.10 -15.87 -5.19
N GLU A 129 6.29 -15.40 -5.59
CA GLU A 129 7.53 -15.59 -4.84
C GLU A 129 7.46 -14.97 -3.44
N LEU A 130 6.96 -13.72 -3.34
CA LEU A 130 6.77 -13.06 -2.06
C LEU A 130 5.82 -13.86 -1.15
N VAL A 131 4.61 -14.14 -1.65
CA VAL A 131 3.52 -14.70 -0.85
C VAL A 131 3.80 -16.17 -0.54
N ASN A 132 4.11 -17.00 -1.53
CA ASN A 132 4.21 -18.46 -1.33
C ASN A 132 5.55 -18.91 -0.77
N HIS A 133 6.62 -18.09 -0.87
CA HIS A 133 7.97 -18.52 -0.52
C HIS A 133 8.64 -17.62 0.50
N TRP A 134 8.93 -16.36 0.17
CA TRP A 134 9.75 -15.50 1.03
C TRP A 134 9.05 -15.22 2.37
N CYS A 135 7.81 -14.74 2.34
CA CYS A 135 7.08 -14.41 3.56
C CYS A 135 6.67 -15.65 4.38
N VAL A 136 6.50 -16.82 3.75
CA VAL A 136 6.34 -18.07 4.49
C VAL A 136 7.62 -18.44 5.25
N LYS A 137 8.79 -18.34 4.60
CA LYS A 137 10.09 -18.68 5.19
C LYS A 137 10.45 -17.82 6.40
N TYR A 138 10.14 -16.53 6.35
CA TYR A 138 10.47 -15.58 7.42
C TYR A 138 9.32 -15.29 8.38
N ASP A 139 8.20 -16.01 8.29
CA ASP A 139 7.01 -15.81 9.11
C ASP A 139 6.58 -14.32 9.10
N MET A 140 6.32 -13.82 7.89
CA MET A 140 5.84 -12.47 7.60
C MET A 140 4.43 -12.56 7.03
N ALA A 141 3.55 -11.68 7.49
CA ALA A 141 2.20 -11.52 6.94
C ALA A 141 2.20 -10.64 5.69
N VAL A 142 1.38 -10.97 4.71
CA VAL A 142 1.24 -10.20 3.47
C VAL A 142 -0.18 -9.66 3.32
N ILE A 143 -0.29 -8.35 3.15
CA ILE A 143 -1.48 -7.68 2.62
C ILE A 143 -1.20 -7.33 1.16
N VAL A 144 -2.00 -7.86 0.24
CA VAL A 144 -1.92 -7.48 -1.18
C VAL A 144 -2.84 -6.30 -1.41
N ASP A 145 -2.29 -5.15 -1.78
CA ASP A 145 -3.05 -3.91 -1.93
C ASP A 145 -3.39 -3.65 -3.41
N ILE A 146 -4.67 -3.44 -3.71
CA ILE A 146 -5.11 -2.98 -5.02
C ILE A 146 -4.81 -1.48 -5.14
N HIS A 147 -3.59 -1.22 -5.57
CA HIS A 147 -3.01 0.12 -5.61
C HIS A 147 -3.41 0.89 -6.86
N ALA A 148 -3.63 0.19 -7.98
CA ALA A 148 -4.03 0.77 -9.25
C ALA A 148 -5.21 0.00 -9.85
N ALA A 149 -6.40 0.59 -9.78
CA ALA A 149 -7.59 0.03 -10.40
C ALA A 149 -7.71 0.46 -11.87
N LYS A 150 -8.43 -0.34 -12.68
CA LYS A 150 -8.75 0.02 -14.06
C LYS A 150 -9.44 1.40 -14.10
N GLY A 151 -9.01 2.26 -15.01
CA GLY A 151 -9.51 3.63 -15.13
C GLY A 151 -8.97 4.62 -14.08
N SER A 152 -8.15 4.16 -13.13
CA SER A 152 -7.59 4.94 -12.01
C SER A 152 -8.63 5.58 -11.08
N GLN A 153 -8.44 5.32 -9.79
CA GLN A 153 -9.30 5.81 -8.71
C GLN A 153 -8.91 7.20 -8.20
N ASN A 154 -7.72 7.70 -8.56
CA ASN A 154 -7.21 9.00 -8.10
C ASN A 154 -6.45 9.82 -9.16
N GLY A 155 -6.25 9.29 -10.36
CA GLY A 155 -5.67 10.01 -11.49
C GLY A 155 -4.17 10.27 -11.36
N ARG A 156 -3.47 9.63 -10.42
CA ARG A 156 -2.05 9.87 -10.14
C ARG A 156 -1.15 8.81 -10.78
N ASP A 157 0.15 9.07 -10.73
CA ASP A 157 1.21 8.17 -11.21
C ASP A 157 1.20 6.83 -10.47
N HIS A 158 1.00 6.84 -9.15
CA HIS A 158 0.95 5.61 -8.34
C HIS A 158 -0.31 4.76 -8.57
N SER A 159 -1.37 5.29 -9.21
CA SER A 159 -2.48 4.46 -9.72
C SER A 159 -2.36 4.18 -11.22
N ALA A 160 -1.21 4.49 -11.83
CA ALA A 160 -0.90 4.34 -13.25
C ALA A 160 -2.01 4.90 -14.16
N ALA A 161 -2.48 6.11 -13.86
CA ALA A 161 -3.54 6.74 -14.63
C ALA A 161 -3.21 6.81 -16.12
N VAL A 162 -4.16 6.37 -16.95
CA VAL A 162 -4.04 6.41 -18.42
C VAL A 162 -3.89 7.85 -18.91
N ASP A 163 -4.70 8.75 -18.33
CA ASP A 163 -4.62 10.19 -18.52
C ASP A 163 -4.33 10.83 -17.15
N SER A 164 -3.15 11.44 -17.01
CA SER A 164 -2.74 12.08 -15.76
C SER A 164 -3.78 13.09 -15.27
N GLY A 165 -4.20 12.95 -14.01
CA GLY A 165 -5.21 13.77 -13.33
C GLY A 165 -6.66 13.32 -13.56
N VAL A 166 -6.92 12.34 -14.43
CA VAL A 166 -8.28 11.90 -14.75
C VAL A 166 -8.63 10.62 -13.99
N LYS A 167 -9.86 10.57 -13.48
CA LYS A 167 -10.34 9.54 -12.54
C LYS A 167 -11.57 8.86 -13.12
N TYR A 168 -11.38 7.75 -13.83
CA TYR A 168 -12.46 7.03 -14.50
C TYR A 168 -13.01 5.86 -13.67
N TRP A 169 -12.34 5.42 -12.59
CA TRP A 169 -12.73 4.21 -11.87
C TRP A 169 -14.20 4.21 -11.43
N GLY A 170 -14.62 5.21 -10.64
CA GLY A 170 -15.99 5.32 -10.14
C GLY A 170 -17.03 5.80 -11.15
N GLN A 171 -16.59 6.23 -12.35
CA GLN A 171 -17.48 6.76 -13.39
C GLN A 171 -18.06 5.66 -14.29
N TYR A 172 -17.35 4.54 -14.42
CA TYR A 172 -17.66 3.48 -15.36
C TYR A 172 -17.82 2.14 -14.63
N PRO A 173 -19.02 1.52 -14.65
CA PRO A 173 -19.27 0.26 -13.96
C PRO A 173 -18.28 -0.86 -14.29
N GLU A 174 -17.79 -0.93 -15.53
CA GLU A 174 -16.85 -1.95 -15.97
C GLU A 174 -15.48 -1.86 -15.26
N ASN A 175 -15.09 -0.66 -14.81
CA ASN A 175 -13.86 -0.45 -14.04
C ASN A 175 -14.01 -0.99 -12.61
N VAL A 176 -15.16 -0.71 -11.99
CA VAL A 176 -15.52 -1.26 -10.68
C VAL A 176 -15.65 -2.78 -10.74
N ASP A 177 -16.30 -3.31 -11.79
CA ASP A 177 -16.42 -4.76 -12.03
C ASP A 177 -15.04 -5.43 -12.15
N ASN A 178 -14.10 -4.79 -12.87
CA ASN A 178 -12.72 -5.29 -12.98
C ASN A 178 -12.06 -5.39 -11.60
N THR A 179 -12.26 -4.37 -10.76
CA THR A 179 -11.64 -4.31 -9.42
C THR A 179 -12.22 -5.37 -8.49
N VAL A 180 -13.55 -5.63 -8.54
CA VAL A 180 -14.17 -6.76 -7.82
C VAL A 180 -13.57 -8.09 -8.29
N TYR A 181 -13.43 -8.27 -9.59
CA TYR A 181 -12.85 -9.49 -10.16
C TYR A 181 -11.39 -9.68 -9.71
N LEU A 182 -10.59 -8.62 -9.75
CA LEU A 182 -9.20 -8.61 -9.29
C LEU A 182 -9.09 -9.01 -7.82
N ALA A 183 -9.91 -8.42 -6.94
CA ALA A 183 -9.92 -8.75 -5.52
C ALA A 183 -10.24 -10.23 -5.29
N LYS A 184 -11.24 -10.76 -5.99
CA LYS A 184 -11.62 -12.18 -5.93
C LYS A 184 -10.53 -13.10 -6.49
N PHE A 185 -9.89 -12.71 -7.59
CA PHE A 185 -8.78 -13.44 -8.20
C PHE A 185 -7.62 -13.59 -7.22
N LEU A 186 -7.16 -12.49 -6.63
CA LEU A 186 -6.07 -12.48 -5.65
C LEU A 186 -6.44 -13.26 -4.38
N ALA A 187 -7.64 -13.05 -3.85
CA ALA A 187 -8.11 -13.76 -2.66
C ALA A 187 -8.17 -15.27 -2.90
N SER A 188 -8.70 -15.70 -4.05
CA SER A 188 -8.81 -17.11 -4.39
C SER A 188 -7.43 -17.76 -4.57
N ARG A 189 -6.50 -17.04 -5.20
CA ARG A 189 -5.14 -17.50 -5.48
C ARG A 189 -4.36 -17.82 -4.19
N TYR A 190 -4.43 -16.92 -3.20
CA TYR A 190 -3.61 -17.03 -2.00
C TYR A 190 -4.34 -17.55 -0.76
N ARG A 191 -5.62 -17.95 -0.89
CA ARG A 191 -6.49 -18.40 0.22
C ARG A 191 -5.82 -19.36 1.20
N PHE A 192 -5.01 -20.29 0.70
CA PHE A 192 -4.38 -21.34 1.50
C PHE A 192 -2.89 -21.08 1.77
N CYS A 193 -2.37 -19.93 1.35
CA CYS A 193 -0.99 -19.57 1.64
C CYS A 193 -0.86 -19.10 3.11
N PRO A 194 0.03 -19.69 3.93
CA PRO A 194 0.17 -19.31 5.33
C PRO A 194 0.50 -17.84 5.57
N SER A 195 1.28 -17.22 4.69
CA SER A 195 1.68 -15.81 4.83
C SER A 195 0.57 -14.82 4.49
N PHE A 196 -0.46 -15.25 3.75
CA PHE A 196 -1.50 -14.36 3.22
C PHE A 196 -2.47 -13.91 4.31
N LEU A 197 -2.37 -12.64 4.70
CA LEU A 197 -3.23 -12.04 5.71
C LEU A 197 -4.54 -11.54 5.09
N GLY A 198 -4.44 -10.81 3.99
CA GLY A 198 -5.56 -10.01 3.49
C GLY A 198 -5.32 -9.26 2.19
N ILE A 199 -6.33 -8.47 1.82
CA ILE A 199 -6.34 -7.60 0.65
C ILE A 199 -6.70 -6.18 1.05
N GLY A 200 -5.92 -5.20 0.58
CA GLY A 200 -6.33 -3.81 0.48
C GLY A 200 -7.22 -3.63 -0.72
N LEU A 201 -8.51 -3.37 -0.47
CA LEU A 201 -9.50 -3.45 -1.54
C LEU A 201 -9.40 -2.30 -2.53
N LEU A 202 -8.94 -1.11 -2.12
CA LEU A 202 -8.67 -0.01 -3.04
C LEU A 202 -7.86 1.10 -2.35
N ASN A 203 -6.67 1.36 -2.88
CA ASN A 203 -5.81 2.43 -2.39
C ASN A 203 -6.33 3.84 -2.76
N GLU A 204 -6.45 4.73 -1.78
CA GLU A 204 -6.68 6.18 -1.96
C GLU A 204 -7.71 6.57 -3.04
N PRO A 205 -8.96 6.11 -2.98
CA PRO A 205 -9.98 6.61 -3.91
C PRO A 205 -10.22 8.11 -3.71
N GLU A 206 -10.39 8.85 -4.79
CA GLU A 206 -10.67 10.29 -4.74
C GLU A 206 -11.95 10.68 -5.49
N HIS A 207 -12.48 11.85 -5.15
CA HIS A 207 -13.50 12.53 -5.97
C HIS A 207 -13.03 12.68 -7.42
N PRO A 208 -13.91 12.48 -8.42
CA PRO A 208 -15.37 12.54 -8.32
C PRO A 208 -16.04 11.20 -8.00
N THR A 209 -15.30 10.16 -7.62
CA THR A 209 -15.90 8.92 -7.11
C THR A 209 -16.90 9.23 -6.01
N GLU A 210 -18.14 8.77 -6.18
CA GLU A 210 -19.20 8.97 -5.20
C GLU A 210 -19.12 7.93 -4.08
N GLN A 211 -19.40 8.33 -2.83
CA GLN A 211 -19.33 7.41 -1.69
C GLN A 211 -20.22 6.18 -1.85
N HIS A 212 -21.39 6.32 -2.49
CA HIS A 212 -22.31 5.20 -2.68
C HIS A 212 -21.74 4.13 -3.64
N VAL A 213 -20.97 4.54 -4.67
CA VAL A 213 -20.26 3.63 -5.58
C VAL A 213 -19.16 2.91 -4.83
N LEU A 214 -18.36 3.65 -4.04
CA LEU A 214 -17.27 3.09 -3.25
C LEU A 214 -17.78 2.08 -2.21
N ARG A 215 -18.83 2.43 -1.45
CA ARG A 215 -19.45 1.54 -0.46
C ARG A 215 -20.04 0.28 -1.12
N ALA A 216 -20.74 0.43 -2.24
CA ALA A 216 -21.30 -0.71 -2.98
C ALA A 216 -20.21 -1.65 -3.52
N TYR A 217 -19.09 -1.09 -4.00
CA TYR A 217 -17.91 -1.86 -4.40
C TYR A 217 -17.40 -2.75 -3.27
N TYR A 218 -17.14 -2.17 -2.09
CA TYR A 218 -16.61 -2.92 -0.95
C TYR A 218 -17.56 -4.02 -0.45
N GLU A 219 -18.87 -3.75 -0.39
CA GLU A 219 -19.85 -4.76 0.01
C GLU A 219 -19.92 -5.93 -0.99
N ARG A 220 -19.82 -5.63 -2.29
CA ARG A 220 -19.78 -6.65 -3.33
C ARG A 220 -18.49 -7.47 -3.29
N ALA A 221 -17.33 -6.81 -3.21
CA ALA A 221 -16.05 -7.50 -3.10
C ALA A 221 -16.02 -8.43 -1.87
N TYR A 222 -16.51 -7.95 -0.72
CA TYR A 222 -16.69 -8.77 0.48
C TYR A 222 -17.55 -9.99 0.21
N SER A 223 -18.77 -9.79 -0.34
CA SER A 223 -19.70 -10.89 -0.60
C SER A 223 -19.09 -11.94 -1.53
N GLU A 224 -18.47 -11.52 -2.63
CA GLU A 224 -17.86 -12.42 -3.61
C GLU A 224 -16.65 -13.19 -3.05
N ILE A 225 -15.80 -12.54 -2.24
CA ILE A 225 -14.66 -13.19 -1.60
C ILE A 225 -15.15 -14.19 -0.54
N ARG A 226 -16.08 -13.79 0.33
CA ARG A 226 -16.63 -14.65 1.38
C ARG A 226 -17.40 -15.84 0.81
N ALA A 227 -18.05 -15.70 -0.34
CA ALA A 227 -18.71 -16.80 -1.06
C ALA A 227 -17.73 -17.92 -1.49
N THR A 228 -16.44 -17.62 -1.66
CA THR A 228 -15.41 -18.65 -1.89
C THR A 228 -15.04 -19.43 -0.63
N GLY A 229 -15.50 -18.98 0.55
CA GLY A 229 -15.09 -19.45 1.87
C GLY A 229 -13.73 -18.90 2.33
N ASN A 230 -13.22 -17.84 1.68
CA ASN A 230 -12.02 -17.14 2.13
C ASN A 230 -12.36 -16.15 3.25
N ASP A 231 -11.67 -16.27 4.38
CA ASP A 231 -11.83 -15.47 5.59
C ASP A 231 -10.73 -14.42 5.78
N CYS A 232 -9.93 -14.12 4.74
CA CYS A 232 -8.86 -13.13 4.80
C CYS A 232 -9.35 -11.76 5.27
N VAL A 233 -8.43 -10.98 5.85
CA VAL A 233 -8.69 -9.59 6.19
C VAL A 233 -8.95 -8.79 4.92
N LEU A 234 -9.97 -7.94 4.93
CA LEU A 234 -10.23 -6.98 3.87
C LEU A 234 -10.11 -5.58 4.47
N THR A 235 -9.14 -4.79 4.02
CA THR A 235 -9.02 -3.39 4.42
C THR A 235 -9.81 -2.52 3.43
N VAL A 236 -10.50 -1.50 3.95
CA VAL A 236 -11.29 -0.55 3.16
C VAL A 236 -10.84 0.88 3.46
N ALA A 237 -10.45 1.60 2.40
CA ALA A 237 -10.13 3.02 2.49
C ALA A 237 -11.40 3.88 2.32
N PRO A 238 -11.58 4.95 3.12
CA PRO A 238 -12.48 6.04 2.75
C PRO A 238 -11.91 6.80 1.54
N LEU A 239 -12.65 7.80 1.06
CA LEU A 239 -12.03 8.76 0.14
C LEU A 239 -10.80 9.38 0.81
N LEU A 240 -9.77 9.71 0.02
CA LEU A 240 -8.49 10.23 0.55
C LEU A 240 -8.68 11.46 1.45
N THR A 241 -9.70 12.28 1.19
CA THR A 241 -10.05 13.47 1.97
C THR A 241 -10.89 13.19 3.23
N GLU A 242 -11.24 11.92 3.48
CA GLU A 242 -12.19 11.48 4.51
C GLU A 242 -11.54 10.53 5.53
N GLN A 243 -10.22 10.60 5.72
CA GLN A 243 -9.47 9.72 6.62
C GLN A 243 -9.45 10.21 8.08
N SER A 244 -10.64 10.35 8.68
CA SER A 244 -10.84 10.74 10.08
C SER A 244 -12.25 10.37 10.58
N PRO A 245 -12.53 10.35 11.90
CA PRO A 245 -13.89 10.18 12.40
C PRO A 245 -14.81 11.35 11.98
N PRO A 246 -16.09 11.11 11.67
CA PRO A 246 -16.80 9.83 11.77
C PRO A 246 -16.90 9.07 10.42
N PHE A 247 -16.08 9.42 9.42
CA PHE A 247 -16.22 8.85 8.08
C PHE A 247 -16.07 7.32 8.11
N MET A 248 -17.09 6.62 7.61
CA MET A 248 -17.21 5.16 7.57
C MET A 248 -17.25 4.44 8.94
N GLU A 249 -17.46 5.12 10.07
CA GLU A 249 -17.65 4.45 11.37
C GLU A 249 -18.86 3.49 11.39
N ASP A 250 -19.85 3.79 10.56
CA ASP A 250 -21.09 3.02 10.38
C ASP A 250 -20.95 1.86 9.39
N PHE A 251 -19.83 1.77 8.67
CA PHE A 251 -19.71 0.92 7.50
C PHE A 251 -19.24 -0.50 7.85
N MET A 252 -19.83 -1.48 7.15
CA MET A 252 -19.49 -2.90 7.23
C MET A 252 -19.27 -3.44 8.66
N ARG A 253 -20.21 -3.21 9.57
CA ARG A 253 -20.06 -3.56 11.00
C ARG A 253 -20.31 -5.03 11.32
N TYR A 254 -19.64 -5.52 12.36
CA TYR A 254 -19.95 -6.79 13.03
C TYR A 254 -21.36 -6.76 13.66
N PRO A 255 -22.13 -7.88 13.68
CA PRO A 255 -21.78 -9.23 13.22
C PRO A 255 -22.02 -9.51 11.74
N LYS A 256 -22.60 -8.56 10.98
CA LYS A 256 -22.91 -8.77 9.56
C LYS A 256 -21.64 -8.97 8.73
N TYR A 257 -20.58 -8.25 9.06
CA TYR A 257 -19.28 -8.36 8.42
C TYR A 257 -18.20 -8.76 9.45
N PHE A 258 -17.25 -9.59 9.03
CA PHE A 258 -16.11 -10.00 9.85
C PHE A 258 -14.80 -9.93 9.07
N ASN A 259 -13.67 -9.77 9.78
CA ASN A 259 -12.34 -9.54 9.21
C ASN A 259 -12.34 -8.39 8.19
N VAL A 260 -13.01 -7.29 8.54
CA VAL A 260 -13.00 -6.02 7.79
C VAL A 260 -12.34 -4.97 8.65
N TRP A 261 -11.30 -4.35 8.13
CA TRP A 261 -10.54 -3.28 8.79
C TRP A 261 -10.67 -1.99 7.97
N HIS A 262 -10.55 -0.82 8.61
CA HIS A 262 -10.39 0.46 7.91
C HIS A 262 -8.92 0.80 7.81
N GLU A 263 -8.56 1.59 6.80
CA GLU A 263 -7.19 2.01 6.57
C GLU A 263 -7.11 3.53 6.36
N TRP A 264 -6.09 4.17 6.95
CA TRP A 264 -5.79 5.61 6.86
C TRP A 264 -4.31 5.86 6.59
N HIS A 265 -4.02 6.93 5.85
CA HIS A 265 -2.72 7.33 5.32
C HIS A 265 -2.29 8.73 5.82
N PRO A 266 -1.99 8.91 7.12
CA PRO A 266 -1.52 10.18 7.64
C PRO A 266 -0.13 10.55 7.09
N TYR A 267 -0.07 11.66 6.37
CA TYR A 267 1.17 12.33 5.97
C TYR A 267 1.22 13.76 6.49
N PHE A 268 2.33 14.14 7.14
CA PHE A 268 2.54 15.48 7.71
C PHE A 268 3.48 16.32 6.84
N ILE A 269 3.25 16.28 5.53
CA ILE A 269 4.02 17.03 4.53
C ILE A 269 3.11 18.01 3.77
N TRP A 270 2.06 17.49 3.13
CA TRP A 270 1.09 18.27 2.38
C TRP A 270 0.11 18.95 3.34
N GLY A 271 -0.04 20.27 3.24
CA GLY A 271 -0.85 21.09 4.16
C GLY A 271 -0.10 21.54 5.43
N TYR A 272 1.20 21.21 5.53
CA TYR A 272 2.08 21.60 6.63
C TYR A 272 3.17 22.59 6.20
N GLU A 273 3.02 23.20 5.02
CA GLU A 273 3.96 24.18 4.48
C GLU A 273 4.15 25.35 5.46
N GLY A 274 5.41 25.68 5.75
CA GLY A 274 5.77 26.78 6.65
C GLY A 274 5.53 26.51 8.14
N GLN A 275 5.00 25.35 8.52
CA GLN A 275 4.86 24.97 9.92
C GLN A 275 6.21 24.56 10.51
N ASN A 276 6.42 24.90 11.79
CA ASN A 276 7.60 24.47 12.53
C ASN A 276 7.41 23.09 13.17
N ARG A 277 8.49 22.54 13.72
CA ARG A 277 8.52 21.24 14.40
C ARG A 277 7.40 21.04 15.41
N GLU A 278 7.22 22.00 16.32
CA GLU A 278 6.25 21.85 17.41
C GLU A 278 4.81 21.81 16.87
N GLN A 279 4.50 22.62 15.85
CA GLN A 279 3.19 22.60 15.19
C GLN A 279 2.90 21.25 14.53
N VAL A 280 3.90 20.67 13.85
CA VAL A 280 3.77 19.34 13.23
C VAL A 280 3.62 18.25 14.30
N LEU A 281 4.43 18.27 15.36
CA LEU A 281 4.31 17.32 16.47
C LEU A 281 2.94 17.44 17.18
N GLN A 282 2.39 18.64 17.31
CA GLN A 282 1.03 18.83 17.82
C GLN A 282 -0.02 18.23 16.89
N ALA A 283 0.18 18.31 15.57
CA ALA A 283 -0.71 17.70 14.61
C ALA A 283 -0.68 16.17 14.69
N VAL A 284 0.51 15.58 14.86
CA VAL A 284 0.67 14.13 15.11
C VAL A 284 -0.11 13.71 16.36
N ARG A 285 0.03 14.46 17.46
CA ARG A 285 -0.70 14.17 18.71
C ARG A 285 -2.22 14.24 18.51
N ARG A 286 -2.73 15.29 17.85
CA ARG A 286 -4.15 15.42 17.51
C ARG A 286 -4.65 14.26 16.64
N TYR A 287 -3.85 13.81 15.68
CA TYR A 287 -4.20 12.66 14.85
C TYR A 287 -4.27 11.36 15.67
N GLY A 288 -3.33 11.19 16.62
CA GLY A 288 -3.40 10.10 17.60
C GLY A 288 -4.67 10.13 18.46
N ASP A 289 -5.20 11.32 18.78
CA ASP A 289 -6.48 11.44 19.50
C ASP A 289 -7.67 11.07 18.60
N GLN A 290 -7.61 11.40 17.30
CA GLN A 290 -8.61 10.94 16.32
C GLN A 290 -8.64 9.42 16.22
N ILE A 291 -7.46 8.77 16.15
CA ILE A 291 -7.33 7.31 16.18
C ILE A 291 -7.95 6.72 17.45
N SER A 292 -7.67 7.30 18.63
CA SER A 292 -8.27 6.84 19.90
C SER A 292 -9.79 7.01 19.93
N SER A 293 -10.32 8.03 19.25
CA SER A 293 -11.76 8.31 19.23
C SER A 293 -12.55 7.47 18.22
N TRP A 294 -11.84 6.80 17.31
CA TRP A 294 -12.44 5.99 16.26
C TRP A 294 -13.32 4.87 16.83
N SER A 295 -14.56 4.81 16.35
CA SER A 295 -15.57 3.85 16.83
C SER A 295 -15.98 2.78 15.81
N GLY A 296 -15.45 2.84 14.58
CA GLY A 296 -15.73 1.87 13.51
C GLY A 296 -15.02 0.52 13.68
N ASN A 297 -14.85 -0.26 12.59
CA ASN A 297 -14.14 -1.54 12.68
C ASN A 297 -12.64 -1.29 12.93
N TRP A 298 -11.85 -2.34 13.20
CA TRP A 298 -10.43 -2.13 13.52
C TRP A 298 -9.72 -1.27 12.48
N LEU A 299 -8.94 -0.31 12.96
CA LEU A 299 -8.22 0.65 12.14
C LEU A 299 -6.77 0.21 11.98
N LEU A 300 -6.26 0.29 10.76
CA LEU A 300 -4.88 0.10 10.36
C LEU A 300 -4.34 1.43 9.82
N ILE A 301 -3.14 1.84 10.23
CA ILE A 301 -2.43 2.97 9.63
C ILE A 301 -1.45 2.41 8.61
N ASP A 302 -1.90 2.10 7.41
CA ASP A 302 -1.13 1.31 6.45
C ASP A 302 -0.23 2.12 5.51
N GLU A 303 -0.26 3.44 5.60
CA GLU A 303 0.74 4.33 5.03
C GLU A 303 1.06 5.51 5.94
N TRP A 304 2.35 5.75 6.17
CA TRP A 304 2.88 6.93 6.85
C TRP A 304 4.39 6.98 6.63
N SER A 305 5.03 8.14 6.78
CA SER A 305 6.47 8.26 6.60
C SER A 305 7.09 9.31 7.53
N LEU A 306 8.42 9.45 7.50
CA LEU A 306 9.10 10.60 8.10
C LEU A 306 9.34 11.73 7.07
N GLY A 307 8.75 11.63 5.88
CA GLY A 307 8.73 12.70 4.90
C GLY A 307 7.96 13.90 5.48
N ALA A 308 8.63 15.04 5.58
CA ALA A 308 8.04 16.26 6.11
C ALA A 308 8.66 17.48 5.43
N GLN A 309 8.03 18.64 5.63
CA GLN A 309 8.57 19.91 5.17
C GLN A 309 9.93 20.18 5.85
N GLY A 310 10.93 20.56 5.06
CA GLY A 310 12.28 20.80 5.57
C GLY A 310 12.35 21.90 6.65
N CYS A 311 11.38 22.83 6.69
CA CYS A 311 11.28 23.83 7.75
C CYS A 311 10.92 23.24 9.13
N ALA A 312 10.25 22.08 9.18
CA ALA A 312 9.93 21.37 10.42
C ALA A 312 11.00 20.32 10.76
N PHE A 313 11.38 19.53 9.75
CA PHE A 313 12.31 18.42 9.87
C PHE A 313 13.25 18.38 8.66
N PRO A 314 14.38 19.12 8.71
CA PRO A 314 15.46 18.96 7.74
C PRO A 314 15.96 17.51 7.76
N SER A 315 16.34 16.97 6.61
CA SER A 315 16.75 15.55 6.52
C SER A 315 18.06 15.28 7.28
N GLU A 316 18.91 16.29 7.44
CA GLU A 316 20.12 16.25 8.23
C GLU A 316 19.88 16.30 9.76
N ASP A 317 18.70 16.73 10.22
CA ASP A 317 18.37 16.80 11.64
C ASP A 317 17.92 15.44 12.17
N ARG A 318 18.92 14.58 12.40
CA ARG A 318 18.72 13.23 12.94
C ARG A 318 17.95 13.22 14.26
N TYR A 319 18.20 14.17 15.15
CA TYR A 319 17.51 14.22 16.44
C TYR A 319 16.04 14.62 16.27
N GLY A 320 15.77 15.61 15.42
CA GLY A 320 14.41 15.98 15.04
C GLY A 320 13.64 14.82 14.41
N LEU A 321 14.28 14.07 13.49
CA LEU A 321 13.67 12.89 12.87
C LEU A 321 13.40 11.77 13.87
N GLN A 322 14.28 11.55 14.85
CA GLN A 322 14.04 10.61 15.96
C GLN A 322 12.81 11.01 16.78
N GLN A 323 12.69 12.30 17.13
CA GLN A 323 11.51 12.82 17.84
C GLN A 323 10.23 12.64 17.02
N PHE A 324 10.30 12.90 15.72
CA PHE A 324 9.16 12.76 14.81
C PHE A 324 8.73 11.30 14.66
N ALA A 325 9.69 10.38 14.52
CA ALA A 325 9.44 8.95 14.46
C ALA A 325 8.78 8.45 15.74
N SER A 326 9.31 8.80 16.92
CA SER A 326 8.73 8.40 18.20
C SER A 326 7.31 8.92 18.38
N ALA A 327 7.04 10.19 18.03
CA ALA A 327 5.71 10.78 18.15
C ALA A 327 4.69 10.09 17.21
N GLN A 328 5.09 9.80 15.97
CA GLN A 328 4.23 9.09 15.02
C GLN A 328 3.99 7.63 15.44
N LEU A 329 5.02 6.91 15.89
CA LEU A 329 4.87 5.54 16.40
C LEU A 329 3.96 5.49 17.63
N GLU A 330 4.07 6.46 18.56
CA GLU A 330 3.18 6.57 19.71
C GLU A 330 1.72 6.81 19.28
N ALA A 331 1.50 7.71 18.32
CA ALA A 331 0.16 8.02 17.80
C ALA A 331 -0.45 6.82 17.04
N PHE A 332 0.29 6.21 16.12
CA PHE A 332 -0.22 5.17 15.24
C PHE A 332 -0.32 3.80 15.91
N SER A 333 0.46 3.54 16.97
CA SER A 333 0.30 2.32 17.77
C SER A 333 -1.01 2.29 18.57
N LYS A 334 -1.77 3.40 18.60
CA LYS A 334 -3.14 3.44 19.13
C LYS A 334 -4.14 2.76 18.19
N ALA A 335 -3.81 2.58 16.91
CA ALA A 335 -4.67 1.91 15.95
C ALA A 335 -4.67 0.40 16.24
N HIS A 336 -5.86 -0.19 16.38
CA HIS A 336 -6.01 -1.57 16.84
C HIS A 336 -5.25 -2.58 15.95
N SER A 337 -5.31 -2.41 14.63
CA SER A 337 -4.62 -3.30 13.70
C SER A 337 -3.15 -2.94 13.51
N GLY A 338 -2.65 -1.86 14.11
CA GLY A 338 -1.26 -1.41 14.01
C GLY A 338 -0.98 -0.49 12.84
N TRP A 339 0.23 -0.58 12.30
CA TRP A 339 0.73 0.34 11.29
C TRP A 339 1.65 -0.32 10.26
N ILE A 340 1.78 0.29 9.08
CA ILE A 340 2.66 -0.11 7.99
C ILE A 340 3.30 1.15 7.39
N PHE A 341 4.63 1.23 7.44
CA PHE A 341 5.39 2.40 6.99
C PHE A 341 5.50 2.46 5.46
N TRP A 342 5.43 3.65 4.87
CA TRP A 342 5.70 3.91 3.45
C TRP A 342 7.09 4.58 3.29
N SER A 343 8.12 3.90 2.80
CA SER A 343 8.21 2.54 2.25
C SER A 343 9.50 1.84 2.74
N TRP A 344 9.72 0.56 2.38
CA TRP A 344 10.91 -0.17 2.79
C TRP A 344 12.19 0.47 2.25
N ARG A 345 12.19 0.75 0.95
CA ARG A 345 13.35 1.26 0.22
C ARG A 345 12.97 2.45 -0.63
N HIS A 346 13.92 3.37 -0.77
CA HIS A 346 13.90 4.49 -1.70
C HIS A 346 15.25 4.51 -2.44
N SER A 347 15.33 5.09 -3.64
CA SER A 347 16.60 5.20 -4.39
C SER A 347 17.66 6.06 -3.70
N ASP A 348 17.30 6.84 -2.68
CA ASP A 348 18.27 7.60 -1.86
C ASP A 348 18.92 6.74 -0.76
N ASP A 349 18.43 5.52 -0.54
CA ASP A 349 18.99 4.61 0.46
C ASP A 349 20.43 4.20 0.08
N GLY A 350 21.36 4.41 1.02
CA GLY A 350 22.79 4.18 0.80
C GLY A 350 23.51 5.35 0.11
N HIS A 351 22.81 6.42 -0.24
CA HIS A 351 23.42 7.68 -0.65
C HIS A 351 23.59 8.62 0.55
N ASN A 352 24.46 9.63 0.44
CA ASN A 352 24.68 10.66 1.47
C ASN A 352 23.49 11.64 1.64
N ARG A 353 22.27 11.21 1.30
CA ARG A 353 21.03 11.98 1.41
C ARG A 353 20.04 11.16 2.23
N PRO A 354 19.93 11.38 3.55
CA PRO A 354 18.92 10.71 4.35
C PRO A 354 17.52 11.07 3.82
N THR A 355 16.65 10.07 3.69
CA THR A 355 15.27 10.26 3.27
C THR A 355 14.29 9.75 4.32
N GLY A 356 13.23 10.52 4.56
CA GLY A 356 12.14 10.11 5.44
C GLY A 356 11.25 9.00 4.86
N TRP A 357 11.54 8.54 3.64
CA TRP A 357 10.74 7.58 2.88
C TRP A 357 11.36 6.18 2.80
N SER A 358 12.57 5.96 3.33
CA SER A 358 13.20 4.65 3.40
C SER A 358 13.30 4.15 4.84
N MET A 359 12.40 3.24 5.22
CA MET A 359 12.45 2.57 6.51
C MET A 359 13.78 1.82 6.70
N ARG A 360 14.29 1.19 5.64
CA ARG A 360 15.55 0.44 5.65
C ARG A 360 16.72 1.32 6.07
N GLN A 361 16.86 2.50 5.46
CA GLN A 361 17.89 3.47 5.86
C GLN A 361 17.67 3.95 7.30
N LEU A 362 16.45 4.36 7.64
CA LEU A 362 16.12 4.88 8.98
C LEU A 362 16.41 3.88 10.11
N LEU A 363 16.20 2.59 9.86
CA LEU A 363 16.50 1.49 10.80
C LEU A 363 18.01 1.21 10.88
N ARG A 364 18.69 1.11 9.73
CA ARG A 364 20.15 0.88 9.67
C ARG A 364 20.92 2.00 10.36
N ASP A 365 20.49 3.24 10.15
CA ASP A 365 21.13 4.41 10.73
C ASP A 365 20.76 4.59 12.20
N GLY A 366 19.72 3.91 12.71
CA GLY A 366 19.22 4.04 14.08
C GLY A 366 18.51 5.38 14.33
N VAL A 367 17.91 5.96 13.28
CA VAL A 367 16.97 7.09 13.37
C VAL A 367 15.62 6.58 13.87
N MET A 368 15.20 5.40 13.45
CA MET A 368 14.02 4.72 13.97
C MET A 368 14.43 3.45 14.71
N ARG A 369 13.76 3.16 15.84
CA ARG A 369 13.97 1.96 16.65
C ARG A 369 12.61 1.36 16.98
N LEU A 370 12.45 0.07 16.74
CA LEU A 370 11.17 -0.64 16.91
C LEU A 370 11.07 -1.41 18.24
N TYR A 371 12.15 -1.44 19.02
CA TYR A 371 12.23 -2.18 20.29
C TYR A 371 11.69 -1.40 21.51
N ASP A 372 11.40 -0.10 21.33
CA ASP A 372 11.04 0.84 22.39
C ASP A 372 9.54 1.14 22.46
N VAL A 373 8.70 0.43 21.69
CA VAL A 373 7.24 0.68 21.54
C VAL A 373 6.43 -0.61 21.65
#